data_AF-A0A9X7VVU8-F1
#
_entry.id   AF-A0A9X7VVU8-F1
#
_cell.length_a   1.000
_cell.length_b   1.000
_cell.length_c   1.000
_cell.angle_alpha   90.00
_cell.angle_beta   90.00
_cell.angle_gamma   90.00
#
_symmetry.space_group_name_H-M   'P 1'
#
loop_
_entity.id
_entity.type
_entity.pdbx_description
1 polymer ?
#
loop_
_entity_poly.entity_id
_entity_poly.type
_entity_poly.pdbx_seq_one_letter_code
_entity_poly.pdbx_strand_id
1 'polypeptide(L)' 'MAYLDFTQIYPTLSAVLLVLTGVYSMFVEQKSYAKQNLLREARWAKHIGIIWMAAGVSLFVSSWVWRTFIW' A
#
# COMPACT_ATOMS: atom_id res chain seq x y z
N MET A 1 29.02 -14.77 5.36
CA MET A 1 27.87 -14.68 4.43
C MET A 1 26.82 -13.81 5.10
N ALA A 2 26.44 -12.68 4.50
CA ALA A 2 25.31 -11.91 4.98
C ALA A 2 24.05 -12.75 4.72
N TYR A 3 23.47 -13.32 5.76
CA TYR A 3 22.19 -14.01 5.66
C TYR A 3 21.14 -12.98 5.28
N LEU A 4 20.68 -13.01 4.03
CA LEU A 4 19.49 -12.28 3.61
C LEU A 4 18.31 -12.88 4.37
N ASP A 5 17.76 -12.11 5.30
CA ASP A 5 16.64 -12.53 6.13
C ASP A 5 15.36 -12.48 5.28
N PHE A 6 15.16 -13.52 4.47
CA PHE A 6 14.05 -13.63 3.52
C PHE A 6 12.69 -13.49 4.20
N THR A 7 12.61 -13.83 5.50
CA THR A 7 11.41 -13.66 6.33
C THR A 7 10.96 -12.20 6.43
N GLN A 8 11.86 -11.24 6.28
CA GLN A 8 11.59 -9.81 6.40
C GLN A 8 11.60 -9.08 5.05
N ILE A 9 12.38 -9.57 4.08
CA ILE A 9 12.51 -8.95 2.75
C ILE A 9 11.17 -8.97 2.00
N TYR A 10 10.50 -10.13 1.92
CA TYR A 10 9.22 -10.25 1.20
C TYR A 10 8.08 -9.42 1.78
N PRO A 11 7.78 -9.46 3.09
CA PRO A 11 6.70 -8.64 3.65
C PRO A 11 7.02 -7.15 3.62
N THR A 12 8.29 -6.75 3.78
CA THR A 12 8.69 -5.34 3.68
C THR A 12 8.51 -4.83 2.25
N LEU A 13 8.96 -5.57 1.25
CA LEU A 13 8.75 -5.21 -0.17
C LEU A 13 7.26 -5.15 -0.52
N SER A 14 6.48 -6.12 -0.05
CA SER A 14 5.02 -6.14 -0.26
C SER A 14 4.35 -4.93 0.39
N ALA A 15 4.71 -4.59 1.62
CA ALA A 15 4.20 -3.41 2.31
C ALA A 15 4.52 -2.11 1.55
N VAL A 16 5.76 -1.96 1.05
CA VAL A 16 6.17 -0.81 0.24
C VAL A 16 5.36 -0.72 -1.05
N LEU A 17 5.16 -1.84 -1.76
CA LEU A 17 4.36 -1.86 -2.99
C LEU A 17 2.89 -1.48 -2.75
N LEU A 18 2.30 -1.94 -1.63
CA LEU A 18 0.93 -1.60 -1.24
C LEU A 18 0.79 -0.10 -0.94
N VAL A 19 1.77 0.48 -0.22
CA VAL A 19 1.80 1.91 0.06
C VAL A 19 1.97 2.72 -1.23
N LEU A 20 2.88 2.32 -2.12
CA LEU A 20 3.08 2.99 -3.41
C LEU A 20 1.84 2.93 -4.31
N THR A 21 1.14 1.80 -4.32
CA THR A 21 -0.11 1.62 -5.07
C THR A 21 -1.21 2.52 -4.51
N GLY A 22 -1.31 2.59 -3.18
CA GLY A 22 -2.21 3.50 -2.50
C GLY A 22 -1.93 4.97 -2.82
N VAL A 23 -0.66 5.39 -2.76
CA VAL A 23 -0.22 6.74 -3.13
C VAL A 23 -0.53 7.03 -4.61
N TYR A 24 -0.21 6.11 -5.51
CA TYR A 24 -0.49 6.26 -6.95
C TYR A 24 -1.98 6.48 -7.21
N SER A 25 -2.85 5.73 -6.54
CA SER A 25 -4.31 5.89 -6.70
C SER A 25 -4.83 7.25 -6.18
N MET A 26 -4.10 7.94 -5.30
CA MET A 26 -4.43 9.31 -4.89
C MET A 26 -4.02 10.35 -5.94
N PHE A 27 -2.98 10.06 -6.72
CA PHE A 27 -2.51 10.88 -7.84
C PHE A 27 -3.29 10.64 -9.14
N VAL A 28 -4.19 9.65 -9.18
CA VAL A 28 -5.13 9.46 -10.28
C VAL A 28 -5.90 10.77 -10.49
N GLU A 29 -5.53 11.48 -11.55
CA GLU A 29 -5.90 12.87 -11.75
C GLU A 29 -7.42 13.02 -11.87
N GLN A 30 -8.01 13.76 -10.93
CA GLN A 30 -9.40 14.21 -11.02
C GLN A 30 -9.70 14.94 -12.34
N LYS A 31 -8.70 15.52 -13.02
CA LYS A 31 -8.87 16.19 -14.32
C LYS A 31 -9.29 15.23 -15.43
N SER A 32 -8.72 14.02 -15.49
CA SER A 32 -9.14 13.00 -16.47
C SER A 32 -10.55 12.50 -16.19
N TYR A 33 -10.92 12.32 -14.92
CA TYR A 33 -12.25 11.87 -14.52
C TYR A 33 -13.33 12.95 -14.63
N ALA A 34 -12.96 14.22 -14.39
CA ALA A 34 -13.86 15.37 -14.56
C ALA A 34 -14.25 15.55 -16.03
N LYS A 35 -13.34 15.29 -16.97
CA LYS A 35 -13.61 15.32 -18.41
C LYS A 35 -14.62 14.25 -18.86
N GLN A 36 -14.77 13.19 -18.06
CA GLN A 36 -15.67 12.06 -18.33
C GLN A 36 -16.93 12.04 -17.45
N ASN A 37 -17.18 13.07 -16.63
CA ASN A 37 -18.27 13.11 -15.64
C ASN A 37 -18.25 11.98 -14.59
N LEU A 38 -17.13 11.26 -14.45
CA LEU A 38 -16.94 10.13 -13.53
C LEU A 38 -16.36 10.58 -12.17
N LEU A 39 -16.87 11.69 -11.64
CA LEU A 39 -16.42 12.25 -10.35
C LEU A 39 -16.64 11.27 -9.18
N ARG A 40 -17.62 10.38 -9.32
CA ARG A 40 -17.94 9.34 -8.33
C ARG A 40 -16.83 8.28 -8.28
N GLU A 41 -16.34 7.83 -9.43
CA GLU A 41 -15.25 6.84 -9.53
C GLU A 41 -13.92 7.40 -9.02
N ALA A 42 -13.63 8.67 -9.30
CA ALA A 42 -12.44 9.34 -8.74
C ALA A 42 -12.47 9.37 -7.20
N ARG A 43 -13.66 9.47 -6.58
CA ARG A 43 -13.82 9.40 -5.13
C ARG A 43 -13.60 7.98 -4.62
N TRP A 44 -14.11 6.96 -5.32
CA TRP A 44 -13.87 5.56 -5.00
C TRP A 44 -12.40 5.16 -5.13
N ALA A 45 -11.70 5.63 -6.17
CA ALA A 45 -10.27 5.39 -6.37
C ALA A 45 -9.43 5.89 -5.17
N LYS A 46 -9.76 7.07 -4.62
CA LYS A 46 -9.14 7.59 -3.40
C LYS A 46 -9.39 6.71 -2.17
N HIS A 47 -10.62 6.20 -2.00
CA HIS A 47 -10.95 5.31 -0.87
C HIS A 47 -10.23 3.97 -0.99
N ILE A 48 -10.20 3.40 -2.20
CA ILE A 48 -9.44 2.20 -2.51
C ILE A 48 -7.96 2.43 -2.17
N GLY A 49 -7.40 3.57 -2.56
CA GLY A 49 -6.05 3.97 -2.21
C GLY A 49 -5.72 3.97 -0.73
N ILE A 50 -6.58 4.58 0.07
CA ILE A 50 -6.43 4.63 1.54
C ILE A 50 -6.43 3.21 2.12
N ILE A 51 -7.30 2.33 1.63
CA ILE A 51 -7.36 0.93 2.06
C ILE A 51 -6.05 0.21 1.71
N TRP A 52 -5.51 0.40 0.51
CA TRP A 52 -4.22 -0.17 0.11
C TRP A 52 -3.05 0.34 0.96
N MET A 53 -3.03 1.63 1.31
CA MET A 53 -2.03 2.17 2.23
C MET A 53 -2.16 1.55 3.63
N ALA A 54 -3.38 1.48 4.17
CA ALA A 54 -3.63 0.90 5.48
C ALA A 54 -3.24 -0.59 5.54
N ALA A 55 -3.51 -1.35 4.46
CA ALA A 55 -3.09 -2.73 4.33
C ALA A 55 -1.55 -2.86 4.31
N GLY A 56 -0.86 -2.01 3.54
CA GLY A 56 0.60 -1.98 3.49
C GLY A 56 1.24 -1.69 4.85
N VAL A 57 0.74 -0.68 5.56
CA VAL A 57 1.20 -0.35 6.92
C VAL A 57 0.90 -1.50 7.90
N SER A 58 -0.29 -2.09 7.84
CA SER A 58 -0.67 -3.21 8.71
C SER A 58 0.22 -4.44 8.48
N LEU A 59 0.58 -4.71 7.24
CA LEU A 59 1.45 -5.83 6.86
C LEU A 59 2.89 -5.60 7.33
N PHE A 60 3.39 -4.36 7.24
CA PHE A 60 4.67 -3.97 7.81
C PHE A 60 4.70 -4.14 9.33
N VAL A 61 3.70 -3.61 10.03
CA VAL A 61 3.60 -3.72 11.50
C VAL A 61 3.47 -5.18 11.93
N SER A 62 2.64 -5.97 11.26
CA SER A 62 2.46 -7.41 11.58
C SER A 62 3.76 -8.19 11.38
N SER A 63 4.50 -7.92 10.31
CA SER A 63 5.81 -8.53 10.06
C SER A 63 6.85 -8.11 11.10
N TRP A 64 6.84 -6.84 11.52
CA TRP A 64 7.73 -6.34 12.57
C TRP A 64 7.42 -6.96 13.93
N VAL A 65 6.14 -7.05 14.31
CA VAL A 65 5.69 -7.69 15.55
C VAL A 65 6.06 -9.18 15.55
N TRP A 66 5.82 -9.89 14.46
CA TRP A 66 6.18 -11.31 14.33
C TRP A 66 7.69 -11.53 14.57
N ARG A 67 8.54 -10.69 13.98
CA ARG A 67 10.00 -10.78 14.17
C ARG A 67 10.48 -10.36 15.55
N THR A 68 9.76 -9.48 16.25
CA THR A 68 10.22 -8.93 17.53
C THR A 68 9.76 -9.76 18.72
N PHE A 69 8.59 -10.41 18.61
CA PHE A 69 7.94 -11.07 19.75
C PHE A 69 7.79 -12.58 19.61
N ILE A 70 7.88 -13.15 18.40
CA ILE A 70 7.62 -14.58 18.15
C ILE A 70 8.89 -15.32 17.76
N TRP A 71 9.85 -14.64 17.13
CA TRP A 71 11.17 -15.17 16.77
C TRP A 71 12.27 -14.39 17.48
#